data_AF-A0A7V2AUC1-F1
#
_entry.id   AF-A0A7V2AUC1-F1
#
_cell.length_a   1.000
_cell.length_b   1.000
_cell.length_c   1.000
_cell.angle_alpha   90.00
_cell.angle_beta   90.00
_cell.angle_gamma   90.00
#
_symmetry.space_group_name_H-M   'P 1'
#
loop_
_entity.id
_entity.type
_entity.pdbx_description
1 polymer ?
#
loop_
_entity_poly.entity_id
_entity_poly.type
_entity_poly.pdbx_seq_one_letter_code
_entity_poly.pdbx_strand_id
1 'polypeptide(L)'
;IHVTLAALSEGAFILAAGAGIVYLVKGKEGGGRLPDRDVLEELISRSIRIGYPLFTVGALFAGAVWAQRAWGAFWSWDPKETGSLVIWLFYTLLLHQDVRGRWRGRTLALLSIAGLVIIILSFLGNLFLGGLHAYI
;
A
#
# COMPACT_ATOMS: atom_id res chain seq x y z
N ILE A 1 -12.24 -11.03 -9.06
CA ILE A 1 -12.27 -11.08 -7.58
C ILE A 1 -10.92 -10.65 -7.01
N HIS A 2 -9.81 -11.35 -7.29
CA HIS A 2 -8.49 -10.99 -6.72
C HIS A 2 -8.03 -9.57 -7.12
N VAL A 3 -8.17 -9.19 -8.40
CA VAL A 3 -7.86 -7.84 -8.91
C VAL A 3 -8.70 -6.76 -8.23
N THR A 4 -9.98 -7.03 -7.99
CA THR A 4 -10.91 -6.06 -7.38
C THR A 4 -10.54 -5.79 -5.93
N LEU A 5 -10.17 -6.83 -5.18
CA LEU A 5 -9.68 -6.69 -3.80
C LEU A 5 -8.34 -5.95 -3.74
N ALA A 6 -7.43 -6.25 -4.68
CA ALA A 6 -6.17 -5.54 -4.82
C ALA A 6 -6.40 -4.04 -5.11
N ALA A 7 -7.27 -3.70 -6.07
CA ALA A 7 -7.59 -2.32 -6.40
C ALA A 7 -8.20 -1.55 -5.23
N LEU A 8 -9.07 -2.18 -4.43
CA LEU A 8 -9.63 -1.56 -3.22
C LEU A 8 -8.54 -1.29 -2.16
N SER A 9 -7.60 -2.22 -2.00
CA SER A 9 -6.48 -2.04 -1.07
C SER A 9 -5.53 -0.92 -1.50
N GLU A 10 -5.21 -0.84 -2.79
CA GLU A 10 -4.40 0.24 -3.37
C GLU A 10 -5.11 1.59 -3.20
N GLY A 11 -6.44 1.63 -3.41
CA GLY A 11 -7.24 2.81 -3.11
C GLY A 11 -7.12 3.26 -1.66
N ALA A 12 -7.16 2.33 -0.70
CA ALA A 12 -6.94 2.66 0.71
C ALA A 12 -5.51 3.19 0.97
N PHE A 13 -4.49 2.62 0.34
CA PHE A 13 -3.11 3.10 0.46
C PHE A 13 -2.90 4.48 -0.18
N ILE A 14 -3.55 4.77 -1.32
CA ILE A 14 -3.56 6.09 -1.94
C ILE A 14 -4.21 7.13 -1.01
N LEU A 15 -5.33 6.78 -0.36
CA LEU A 15 -5.97 7.65 0.63
C LEU A 15 -5.04 7.93 1.81
N ALA A 16 -4.33 6.91 2.31
CA ALA A 16 -3.35 7.07 3.39
C ALA A 16 -2.18 7.99 2.99
N ALA A 17 -1.66 7.84 1.77
CA ALA A 17 -0.60 8.70 1.27
C ALA A 17 -1.09 10.14 1.04
N GLY A 18 -2.29 10.32 0.49
CA GLY A 18 -2.91 11.64 0.30
C GLY A 18 -3.11 12.37 1.63
N ALA A 19 -3.63 11.68 2.65
CA ALA A 19 -3.75 12.22 4.00
C ALA A 19 -2.37 12.55 4.61
N GLY A 20 -1.35 11.74 4.34
CA GLY A 20 0.04 12.01 4.72
C GLY A 20 0.60 13.29 4.09
N ILE A 21 0.34 13.54 2.81
CA ILE A 21 0.75 14.76 2.13
C ILE A 21 0.08 15.98 2.78
N VAL A 22 -1.24 15.91 3.01
CA VAL A 22 -1.98 16.99 3.68
C VAL A 22 -1.45 17.24 5.09
N TYR A 23 -1.12 16.17 5.84
CA TYR A 23 -0.52 16.27 7.17
C TYR A 23 0.80 17.05 7.16
N LEU A 24 1.66 16.79 6.16
CA LEU A 24 2.97 17.44 6.04
C LEU A 24 2.89 18.88 5.55
N VAL A 25 1.93 19.19 4.67
CA VAL A 25 1.72 20.54 4.12
C VAL A 25 1.03 21.46 5.11
N LYS A 26 0.22 20.94 6.05
CA LYS A 26 -0.46 21.74 7.07
C LYS A 26 0.57 22.44 7.97
N GLY A 27 0.62 23.78 7.90
CA GLY A 27 1.46 24.65 8.74
C GLY A 27 1.17 24.54 10.25
N LYS A 28 2.04 25.13 11.08
CA LYS A 28 1.90 25.13 12.56
C LYS A 28 0.72 25.96 13.06
N GLU A 29 0.32 26.98 12.30
CA GLU A 29 -0.80 27.85 12.64
C GLU A 29 -2.03 27.39 11.85
N GLY A 30 -2.96 26.76 12.57
CA GLY A 30 -4.21 26.28 11.99
C GLY A 30 -5.06 27.44 11.50
N GLY A 31 -5.18 27.57 10.17
CA GLY A 31 -5.93 28.66 9.54
C GLY A 31 -6.43 28.29 8.13
N GLY A 32 -7.19 27.20 8.00
CA GLY A 32 -7.82 26.83 6.73
C GLY A 32 -8.76 25.63 6.83
N ARG A 33 -9.56 25.39 5.77
CA ARG A 33 -10.56 24.30 5.60
C ARG A 33 -10.04 22.85 5.75
N LEU A 34 -8.78 22.64 6.15
CA LEU A 34 -8.14 21.32 6.20
C LEU A 34 -8.36 20.64 7.56
N PRO A 35 -8.65 19.32 7.59
CA PRO A 35 -8.85 18.55 8.83
C PRO A 35 -7.66 18.64 9.79
N ASP A 36 -7.92 18.41 11.08
CA ASP A 36 -6.89 18.41 12.10
C ASP A 36 -5.86 17.30 11.95
N ARG A 37 -4.66 17.54 12.47
CA ARG A 37 -3.54 16.59 12.35
C ARG A 37 -3.88 15.24 12.97
N ASP A 38 -4.63 15.23 14.06
CA ASP A 38 -5.11 14.01 14.70
C ASP A 38 -6.10 13.25 13.80
N VAL A 39 -6.99 13.98 13.12
CA VAL A 39 -7.94 13.39 12.15
C VAL A 39 -7.20 12.82 10.94
N LEU A 40 -6.17 13.52 10.45
CA LEU A 40 -5.34 13.04 9.34
C LEU A 40 -4.51 11.82 9.75
N GLU A 41 -3.91 11.81 10.94
CA GLU A 41 -3.19 10.66 11.49
C GLU A 41 -4.10 9.44 11.63
N GLU A 42 -5.31 9.64 12.17
CA GLU A 42 -6.32 8.59 12.29
C GLU A 42 -6.77 8.07 10.92
N LEU A 43 -6.97 8.96 9.95
CA LEU A 43 -7.33 8.58 8.58
C LEU A 43 -6.23 7.72 7.95
N ILE A 44 -4.95 8.12 8.08
CA ILE A 44 -3.80 7.34 7.60
C ILE A 44 -3.81 5.93 8.23
N SER A 45 -3.89 5.86 9.56
CA SER A 45 -3.83 4.61 10.30
C SER A 45 -5.00 3.69 9.96
N ARG A 46 -6.24 4.20 9.92
CA ARG A 46 -7.44 3.43 9.54
C ARG A 46 -7.38 2.94 8.11
N SER A 47 -6.96 3.79 7.17
CA SER A 47 -6.79 3.40 5.76
C SER A 47 -5.78 2.27 5.60
N ILE A 48 -4.63 2.32 6.29
CA ILE A 48 -3.64 1.23 6.25
C ILE A 48 -4.19 -0.06 6.87
N ARG A 49 -4.87 0.04 8.02
CA ARG A 49 -5.49 -1.11 8.72
C ARG A 49 -6.54 -1.81 7.88
N ILE A 50 -7.29 -1.08 7.06
CA ILE A 50 -8.29 -1.64 6.13
C ILE A 50 -7.63 -2.15 4.84
N GLY A 51 -6.68 -1.40 4.28
CA GLY A 51 -6.01 -1.75 3.03
C GLY A 51 -5.17 -3.02 3.14
N TYR A 52 -4.42 -3.19 4.24
CA TYR A 52 -3.52 -4.32 4.43
C TYR A 52 -4.18 -5.72 4.35
N PRO A 53 -5.29 -6.02 5.04
CA PRO A 53 -5.95 -7.31 4.91
C PRO A 53 -6.55 -7.52 3.51
N LEU A 54 -7.09 -6.47 2.89
CA LEU A 54 -7.58 -6.53 1.51
C LEU A 54 -6.45 -6.85 0.52
N PHE A 55 -5.28 -6.24 0.69
CA PHE A 55 -4.08 -6.52 -0.12
C PHE A 55 -3.61 -7.96 0.10
N THR A 56 -3.56 -8.40 1.37
CA THR A 56 -3.15 -9.75 1.74
C THR A 56 -4.03 -10.80 1.07
N VAL A 57 -5.36 -10.68 1.20
CA VAL A 57 -6.31 -11.63 0.60
C VAL A 57 -6.36 -11.51 -0.92
N GLY A 58 -6.40 -10.28 -1.44
CA GLY A 58 -6.56 -9.98 -2.86
C GLY A 58 -5.31 -10.23 -3.68
N ALA A 59 -4.23 -9.51 -3.38
CA ALA A 59 -3.01 -9.52 -4.16
C ALA A 59 -2.14 -10.77 -3.88
N LEU A 60 -1.95 -11.17 -2.62
CA LEU A 60 -1.13 -12.35 -2.30
C LEU A 60 -1.89 -13.66 -2.47
N PHE A 61 -2.90 -13.91 -1.64
CA PHE A 61 -3.53 -15.25 -1.60
C PHE A 61 -4.34 -15.54 -2.86
N ALA A 62 -5.29 -14.67 -3.19
CA ALA A 62 -6.13 -14.87 -4.37
C ALA A 62 -5.34 -14.68 -5.68
N GLY A 63 -4.28 -13.86 -5.66
CA GLY A 63 -3.30 -13.76 -6.74
C GLY A 63 -2.55 -15.06 -6.97
N ALA A 64 -1.95 -15.67 -5.93
CA ALA A 64 -1.23 -16.95 -6.01
C ALA A 64 -2.15 -18.11 -6.47
N VAL A 65 -3.41 -18.13 -6.03
CA VAL A 65 -4.39 -19.12 -6.52
C VAL A 65 -4.70 -18.92 -8.00
N TRP A 66 -4.76 -17.68 -8.47
CA TRP A 66 -4.95 -17.38 -9.89
C TRP A 66 -3.70 -17.73 -10.70
N ALA A 67 -2.52 -17.43 -10.19
CA ALA A 67 -1.22 -17.81 -10.75
C ALA A 67 -1.15 -19.31 -11.06
N GLN A 68 -1.53 -20.15 -10.10
CA GLN A 68 -1.61 -21.61 -10.29
C GLN A 68 -2.53 -22.02 -11.44
N ARG A 69 -3.64 -21.30 -11.65
CA ARG A 69 -4.58 -21.59 -12.75
C ARG A 69 -4.07 -21.08 -14.10
N ALA A 70 -3.29 -20.01 -14.12
CA ALA A 70 -2.81 -19.37 -15.35
C ALA A 70 -1.56 -20.05 -15.91
N TRP A 71 -0.58 -20.38 -15.07
CA TRP A 71 0.72 -20.93 -15.49
C TRP A 71 1.16 -22.18 -14.70
N GLY A 72 0.29 -22.77 -13.88
CA GLY A 72 0.57 -24.05 -13.21
C GLY A 72 1.48 -23.97 -11.98
N ALA A 73 1.86 -22.76 -11.56
CA ALA A 73 2.66 -22.50 -10.36
C ALA A 73 2.04 -21.40 -9.49
N PHE A 74 2.05 -21.57 -8.17
CA PHE A 74 1.53 -20.59 -7.22
C PHE A 74 2.37 -19.30 -7.14
N TRP A 75 3.65 -19.40 -7.49
CA TRP A 75 4.61 -18.31 -7.42
C TRP A 75 5.77 -18.60 -8.38
N SER A 76 6.11 -17.62 -9.20
CA SER A 76 7.14 -17.65 -10.24
C SER A 76 8.23 -16.60 -10.03
N TRP A 77 8.19 -15.81 -8.94
CA TRP A 77 9.17 -14.74 -8.66
C TRP A 77 9.27 -13.69 -9.77
N ASP A 78 8.18 -13.48 -10.51
CA ASP A 78 8.17 -12.43 -11.51
C ASP A 78 8.19 -11.04 -10.82
N PRO A 79 8.52 -9.95 -11.53
CA PRO A 79 8.59 -8.63 -10.93
C PRO A 79 7.29 -8.19 -10.26
N LYS A 80 6.13 -8.67 -10.74
CA LYS A 80 4.83 -8.36 -10.15
C LYS A 80 4.62 -9.07 -8.82
N GLU A 81 4.85 -10.38 -8.77
CA GLU A 81 4.77 -11.15 -7.53
C GLU A 81 5.79 -10.65 -6.50
N THR A 82 7.05 -10.48 -6.91
CA THR A 82 8.11 -9.96 -6.04
C THR A 82 7.78 -8.57 -5.52
N GLY A 83 7.28 -7.68 -6.38
CA GLY A 83 6.84 -6.35 -5.98
C GLY A 83 5.68 -6.37 -4.99
N SER A 84 4.68 -7.25 -5.20
CA SER A 84 3.58 -7.44 -4.26
C SER A 84 4.05 -7.97 -2.89
N LEU A 85 5.05 -8.85 -2.86
CA LEU A 85 5.68 -9.32 -1.62
C LEU A 85 6.40 -8.18 -0.88
N VAL A 86 7.13 -7.32 -1.60
CA VAL A 86 7.82 -6.15 -1.01
C VAL A 86 6.81 -5.17 -0.41
N ILE A 87 5.73 -4.86 -1.14
CA ILE A 87 4.63 -4.00 -0.64
C ILE A 87 4.05 -4.61 0.62
N TRP A 88 3.75 -5.91 0.59
CA TRP A 88 3.18 -6.62 1.74
C TRP A 88 4.09 -6.51 2.96
N LEU A 89 5.37 -6.85 2.84
CA LEU A 89 6.34 -6.77 3.94
C LEU A 89 6.49 -5.35 4.49
N PHE A 90 6.54 -4.34 3.61
CA PHE A 90 6.60 -2.95 4.03
C PHE A 90 5.38 -2.56 4.87
N TYR A 91 4.17 -2.86 4.38
CA TYR A 91 2.93 -2.55 5.11
C TYR A 91 2.74 -3.42 6.35
N THR A 92 3.25 -4.66 6.38
CA THR A 92 3.31 -5.48 7.59
C THR A 92 4.14 -4.79 8.66
N LEU A 93 5.35 -4.33 8.32
CA LEU A 93 6.21 -3.62 9.25
C LEU A 93 5.57 -2.31 9.71
N LEU A 94 5.02 -1.53 8.78
CA LEU A 94 4.32 -0.27 9.07
C LEU A 94 3.17 -0.47 10.05
N LEU A 95 2.28 -1.42 9.75
CA LEU A 95 1.13 -1.76 10.60
C LEU A 95 1.59 -2.29 11.96
N HIS A 96 2.65 -3.11 12.00
CA HIS A 96 3.19 -3.65 13.23
C HIS A 96 3.71 -2.55 14.18
N GLN A 97 4.33 -1.51 13.63
CA GLN A 97 4.82 -0.38 14.43
C GLN A 97 3.70 0.61 14.81
N ASP A 98 2.72 0.81 13.92
CA ASP A 98 1.51 1.62 14.19
C ASP A 98 0.70 1.03 15.35
N VAL A 99 0.46 -0.28 15.35
CA VAL A 99 -0.25 -0.97 16.45
C VAL A 99 0.53 -0.91 17.77
N ARG A 100 1.87 -0.94 17.72
CA ARG A 100 2.73 -0.74 18.91
C ARG A 100 2.80 0.72 19.37
N GLY A 101 2.17 1.66 18.65
CA GLY A 101 2.20 3.09 18.95
C GLY A 101 3.57 3.74 18.78
N ARG A 102 4.51 3.10 18.08
CA ARG A 102 5.90 3.59 17.94
C ARG A 102 6.04 4.67 16.86
N TRP A 103 5.22 4.60 15.82
CA TRP A 103 5.27 5.54 14.70
C TRP A 103 3.97 6.33 14.64
N ARG A 104 4.06 7.64 14.94
CA ARG A 104 2.93 8.58 14.97
C ARG A 104 3.28 9.89 14.28
N GLY A 105 2.26 10.69 13.99
CA GLY A 105 2.37 12.01 13.39
C GLY A 105 3.18 12.04 12.10
N ARG A 106 4.23 12.87 12.09
CA ARG A 106 5.08 13.10 10.91
C ARG A 106 5.71 11.81 10.37
N THR A 107 6.11 10.89 11.25
CA THR A 107 6.72 9.62 10.83
C THR A 107 5.71 8.75 10.08
N LEU A 108 4.48 8.65 10.60
CA LEU A 108 3.42 7.88 9.96
C LEU A 108 3.02 8.47 8.60
N ALA A 109 2.96 9.81 8.51
CA ALA A 109 2.70 10.52 7.26
C ALA A 109 3.80 10.31 6.19
N LEU A 110 5.07 10.33 6.58
CA LEU A 110 6.18 10.05 5.66
C LEU A 110 6.16 8.59 5.18
N LEU A 111 5.88 7.65 6.08
CA LEU A 111 5.84 6.23 5.75
C LEU A 111 4.64 5.85 4.88
N SER A 112 3.48 6.51 5.04
CA SER A 112 2.35 6.29 4.13
C SER A 112 2.66 6.72 2.70
N ILE A 113 3.38 7.83 2.53
CA ILE A 113 3.87 8.31 1.23
C ILE A 113 4.92 7.36 0.67
N ALA A 114 5.89 6.93 1.49
CA ALA A 114 6.91 5.97 1.06
C ALA A 114 6.29 4.64 0.59
N GLY A 115 5.24 4.17 1.26
CA GLY A 115 4.47 2.99 0.84
C GLY A 115 3.86 3.16 -0.56
N LEU A 116 3.29 4.33 -0.86
CA LEU A 116 2.78 4.62 -2.21
C LEU A 116 3.90 4.64 -3.26
N VAL A 117 5.08 5.19 -2.92
CA VAL A 117 6.24 5.16 -3.82
C VAL A 117 6.66 3.72 -4.11
N ILE A 118 6.68 2.84 -3.10
CA ILE A 118 7.00 1.42 -3.29
C ILE A 118 5.97 0.75 -4.22
N ILE A 119 4.69 1.06 -4.07
CA ILE A 119 3.64 0.56 -4.97
C ILE A 119 3.92 1.01 -6.42
N ILE A 120 4.22 2.29 -6.63
CA ILE A 120 4.54 2.82 -7.97
C ILE A 120 5.78 2.13 -8.55
N LEU A 121 6.83 1.95 -7.74
CA LEU A 121 8.04 1.25 -8.16
C LEU A 121 7.78 -0.22 -8.50
N SER A 122 6.87 -0.89 -7.79
CA SER A 122 6.43 -2.25 -8.12
C SER A 122 5.76 -2.31 -9.50
N PHE A 123 4.86 -1.37 -9.81
CA PHE A 123 4.25 -1.29 -11.13
C PHE A 123 5.28 -1.00 -12.22
N LEU A 124 6.20 -0.09 -11.94
CA LEU A 124 7.24 0.32 -12.85
C LEU A 124 8.27 -0.80 -13.11
N GLY A 125 8.64 -1.55 -12.07
CA GLY A 125 9.48 -2.74 -12.17
C GLY A 125 8.84 -3.81 -13.04
N ASN A 126 7.53 -4.06 -12.89
CA ASN A 126 6.81 -4.95 -13.79
C ASN A 126 6.81 -4.47 -15.24
N LEU A 127 6.70 -3.16 -15.47
CA LEU A 127 6.71 -2.60 -16.82
C LEU A 127 8.09 -2.69 -17.50
N PHE A 128 9.19 -2.45 -16.77
CA PHE A 128 10.53 -2.40 -17.36
C PHE A 128 11.28 -3.73 -17.37
N LEU A 129 11.09 -4.58 -16.35
CA LEU A 129 11.83 -5.84 -16.22
C LEU A 129 11.16 -6.99 -16.97
N GLY A 130 9.88 -6.83 -17.35
CA GLY A 130 9.11 -7.86 -18.02
C GLY A 130 8.79 -9.04 -17.11
N GLY A 131 7.68 -9.73 -17.41
CA GLY A 131 7.22 -10.90 -16.67
C GLY A 131 6.00 -11.52 -17.34
N LEU A 132 5.49 -12.64 -16.82
CA LEU A 132 4.27 -13.28 -17.34
C LEU A 132 3.04 -12.34 -17.31
N HIS A 133 3.13 -11.21 -16.60
CA HIS A 133 2.13 -10.14 -16.53
C HIS A 133 2.39 -8.94 -17.46
N ALA A 134 3.52 -8.91 -18.16
CA ALA A 134 3.86 -7.91 -19.15
C ALA A 134 3.49 -8.46 -20.55
N TYR A 135 2.21 -8.72 -20.80
CA TYR A 135 1.77 -8.97 -22.17
C TYR A 135 1.39 -7.66 -22.84
N ILE A 136 2.17 -7.34 -23.88
CA ILE A 136 1.76 -6.61 -25.08
C ILE A 136 0.62 -7.38 -25.75
#